data_AF-A0A167RDE6-F1
#
_entry.id   AF-A0A167RDE6-F1
#
_cell.length_a   1.000
_cell.length_b   1.000
_cell.length_c   1.000
_cell.angle_alpha   90.00
_cell.angle_beta   90.00
_cell.angle_gamma   90.00
#
_symmetry.space_group_name_H-M   'P 1'
#
loop_
_entity.id
_entity.type
_entity.pdbx_description
1 polymer ?
#
loop_
_entity_poly.entity_id
_entity_poly.type
_entity_poly.pdbx_seq_one_letter_code
_entity_poly.pdbx_strand_id
1 'polypeptide(L)'
;MCAVNRRRVPNNGSLSKFIVSNSSLSQTLPPNILSFIATHVARMNQRTCVLVCKQWTEPFLNACWGKISVEKLKIKSMVDTSNLKRVYTINTHRVWALELATLNPEDMVYLSWLQQAYPKLKYFECMETRGQDSWITESIDWSLWKSLSYLSIHLDYSHEDDTVESFFLKLSEFSSLVHLTISPSYGDRKLDYILAPITKDDMEILYFSTLQNFGSTLEHIEFFNDGRSTYLVDDFKSCIQPFSETLKTLSIKTFDYPNSKPNTYIFSVCPELVELRIVSFSVLVEVDFISNQFFALRLLHVSSSPVSLTTSPKNTPAPHSTEIGNSWFKIFDMSLSQLEGLILDNIKSGYNIVKHYIIEQMEDPDASSSDQNGEGQPARTSWYHVCLDETNKRERHLAWELGKHDIEFSKRYYGDFKRRRLREKGRKDLERNIKELHTKKILEKGSSKWCFATLI
;
A
#
# COMPACT_ATOMS: atom_id res chain seq x y z
N MET A 1 21.75 -18.55 -13.27
CA MET A 1 22.61 -18.39 -14.45
C MET A 1 22.98 -19.78 -14.93
N CYS A 2 22.44 -20.22 -16.07
CA CYS A 2 22.78 -21.51 -16.66
C CYS A 2 23.06 -21.27 -18.15
N ALA A 3 24.33 -21.30 -18.52
CA ALA A 3 24.66 -21.64 -19.90
C ALA A 3 24.26 -23.12 -20.07
N VAL A 4 23.31 -23.42 -20.96
CA VAL A 4 22.98 -24.80 -21.33
C VAL A 4 24.13 -25.33 -22.19
N ASN A 5 25.21 -25.68 -21.51
CA ASN A 5 26.40 -26.26 -22.10
C ASN A 5 26.04 -27.71 -22.43
N ARG A 6 25.74 -28.00 -23.71
CA ARG A 6 25.53 -29.36 -24.22
C ARG A 6 26.85 -30.15 -24.22
N ARG A 7 27.44 -30.35 -23.04
CA ARG A 7 28.52 -31.32 -22.86
C ARG A 7 27.90 -32.71 -23.02
N ARG A 8 28.47 -33.53 -23.91
CA ARG A 8 28.22 -34.97 -23.91
C ARG A 8 28.63 -35.51 -22.54
N VAL A 9 27.68 -36.08 -21.81
CA VAL A 9 27.97 -36.76 -20.54
C VAL A 9 28.72 -38.06 -20.85
N PRO A 10 29.83 -38.38 -20.14
CA PRO A 10 30.50 -39.66 -20.30
C PRO A 10 29.55 -40.80 -19.92
N ASN A 11 29.49 -41.82 -20.77
CA ASN A 11 28.58 -42.96 -20.61
C ASN A 11 29.09 -43.88 -19.48
N ASN A 12 28.56 -43.75 -18.27
CA ASN A 12 28.92 -44.59 -17.12
C ASN A 12 27.71 -44.88 -16.22
N GLY A 13 27.51 -46.16 -15.88
CA GLY A 13 26.83 -46.59 -14.66
C GLY A 13 25.31 -46.43 -14.61
N SER A 14 24.60 -47.45 -15.12
CA SER A 14 23.21 -47.84 -14.79
C SER A 14 22.47 -47.06 -13.68
N LEU A 15 21.80 -45.97 -14.05
CA LEU A 15 20.72 -45.38 -13.27
C LEU A 15 19.37 -45.88 -13.80
N SER A 16 18.49 -46.31 -12.89
CA SER A 16 17.25 -47.02 -13.19
C SER A 16 16.27 -46.22 -14.06
N LYS A 17 15.83 -46.83 -15.16
CA LYS A 17 14.74 -46.31 -16.01
C LYS A 17 13.39 -46.38 -15.26
N PHE A 18 13.03 -45.31 -14.54
CA PHE A 18 11.62 -44.99 -14.30
C PHE A 18 11.01 -44.32 -15.54
N ILE A 19 10.77 -45.12 -16.58
CA ILE A 19 9.90 -44.72 -17.70
C ILE A 19 8.48 -45.08 -17.30
N VAL A 20 7.77 -44.14 -16.66
CA VAL A 20 6.34 -44.28 -16.38
C VAL A 20 5.56 -44.01 -17.67
N SER A 21 5.31 -45.06 -18.45
CA SER A 21 4.53 -45.01 -19.69
C SER A 21 3.02 -45.06 -19.41
N ASN A 22 2.48 -44.04 -18.74
CA ASN A 22 1.02 -43.83 -18.63
C ASN A 22 0.54 -42.94 -19.78
N SER A 23 0.18 -43.57 -20.90
CA SER A 23 0.01 -42.93 -22.21
C SER A 23 -1.42 -42.46 -22.54
N SER A 24 -2.32 -42.28 -21.56
CA SER A 24 -3.76 -42.04 -21.80
C SER A 24 -4.36 -40.81 -21.10
N LEU A 25 -3.62 -40.11 -20.22
CA LEU A 25 -4.16 -39.01 -19.41
C LEU A 25 -3.28 -37.74 -19.35
N SER A 26 -2.38 -37.53 -20.32
CA SER A 26 -1.71 -36.24 -20.46
C SER A 26 -2.64 -35.20 -21.09
N GLN A 27 -3.64 -34.75 -20.34
CA GLN A 27 -4.30 -33.47 -20.62
C GLN A 27 -3.25 -32.38 -20.47
N THR A 28 -2.66 -31.97 -21.59
CA THR A 28 -1.67 -30.89 -21.64
C THR A 28 -2.34 -29.61 -21.16
N LEU A 29 -1.93 -29.10 -20.00
CA LEU A 29 -2.45 -27.84 -19.46
C LEU A 29 -2.37 -26.74 -20.52
N PRO A 30 -3.44 -25.94 -20.74
CA PRO A 30 -3.40 -24.85 -21.70
C PRO A 30 -2.24 -23.89 -21.39
N PRO A 31 -1.53 -23.36 -22.41
CA PRO A 31 -0.35 -22.49 -22.18
C PRO A 31 -0.61 -21.31 -21.25
N ASN A 32 -1.81 -20.73 -21.28
CA ASN A 32 -2.21 -19.63 -20.40
C ASN A 32 -2.24 -20.05 -18.92
N ILE A 33 -2.72 -21.25 -18.62
CA ILE A 33 -2.74 -21.81 -17.27
C ILE A 33 -1.31 -22.10 -16.78
N LEU A 34 -0.44 -22.61 -17.66
CA LEU A 34 0.98 -22.80 -17.32
C LEU A 34 1.72 -21.48 -17.06
N SER A 35 1.46 -20.43 -17.85
CA SER A 35 2.00 -19.10 -17.62
C SER A 35 1.52 -18.49 -16.31
N PHE A 36 0.23 -18.66 -15.98
CA PHE A 36 -0.34 -18.23 -14.70
C PHE A 36 0.26 -19.00 -13.50
N ILE A 37 0.43 -20.32 -13.61
CA ILE A 37 1.14 -21.09 -12.59
C ILE A 37 2.59 -20.61 -12.45
N ALA A 38 3.28 -20.35 -13.56
CA ALA A 38 4.68 -19.96 -13.55
C ALA A 38 4.94 -18.62 -12.81
N THR A 39 4.03 -17.64 -12.90
CA THR A 39 4.14 -16.38 -12.15
C THR A 39 3.93 -16.54 -10.65
N HIS A 40 3.12 -17.51 -10.21
CA HIS A 40 2.84 -17.78 -8.79
C HIS A 40 3.84 -18.74 -8.13
N VAL A 41 4.57 -19.54 -8.91
CA VAL A 41 5.65 -20.39 -8.38
C VAL A 41 6.81 -19.53 -7.89
N ALA A 42 7.25 -19.76 -6.65
CA ALA A 42 8.36 -19.06 -6.03
C ALA A 42 9.61 -19.02 -6.93
N ARG A 43 10.26 -17.86 -7.03
CA ARG A 43 11.32 -17.56 -8.01
C ARG A 43 12.49 -18.54 -8.03
N MET A 44 12.84 -19.13 -6.88
CA MET A 44 13.89 -20.17 -6.82
C MET A 44 13.47 -21.47 -7.55
N ASN A 45 12.20 -21.85 -7.45
CA ASN A 45 11.64 -23.07 -8.02
C ASN A 45 11.35 -22.96 -9.52
N GLN A 46 11.06 -21.76 -10.03
CA GLN A 46 10.81 -21.52 -11.46
C GLN A 46 11.92 -22.09 -12.35
N ARG A 47 13.19 -21.97 -11.92
CA ARG A 47 14.36 -22.50 -12.65
C ARG A 47 14.34 -24.03 -12.77
N THR A 48 13.87 -24.73 -11.73
CA THR A 48 13.72 -26.19 -11.75
C THR A 48 12.56 -26.58 -12.67
N CYS A 49 11.45 -25.84 -12.64
CA CYS A 49 10.29 -26.05 -13.50
C CYS A 49 10.60 -25.92 -15.01
N VAL A 50 11.53 -25.04 -15.41
CA VAL A 50 12.02 -24.93 -16.80
C VAL A 50 12.57 -26.26 -17.34
N LEU A 51 13.14 -27.10 -16.46
CA LEU A 51 13.78 -28.37 -16.80
C LEU A 51 12.82 -29.58 -16.81
N VAL A 52 11.58 -29.43 -16.33
CA VAL A 52 10.62 -30.54 -16.16
C VAL A 52 10.22 -31.13 -17.52
N CYS A 53 9.72 -30.30 -18.43
CA CYS A 53 9.38 -30.72 -19.79
C CYS A 53 9.35 -29.53 -20.76
N LYS A 54 9.39 -29.80 -22.07
CA LYS A 54 9.41 -28.77 -23.13
C LYS A 54 8.23 -27.79 -23.05
N GLN A 55 7.05 -28.25 -22.64
CA GLN A 55 5.85 -27.41 -22.53
C GLN A 55 5.97 -26.37 -21.39
N TRP A 56 6.72 -26.70 -20.34
CA TRP A 56 6.93 -25.82 -19.17
C TRP A 56 8.11 -24.87 -19.38
N THR A 57 9.08 -25.24 -20.22
CA THR A 57 10.29 -24.44 -20.50
C THR A 57 9.96 -22.97 -20.82
N GLU A 58 9.04 -22.71 -21.75
CA GLU A 58 8.76 -21.35 -22.23
C GLU A 58 7.97 -20.48 -21.22
N PRO A 59 6.85 -20.94 -20.63
CA PRO A 59 6.15 -20.20 -19.56
C PRO A 59 7.04 -19.89 -18.35
N PHE A 60 7.84 -20.85 -17.89
CA PHE A 60 8.70 -20.65 -16.72
C PHE A 60 9.97 -19.83 -17.02
N LEU A 61 10.47 -19.81 -18.26
CA LEU A 61 11.48 -18.84 -18.67
C LEU A 61 10.91 -17.42 -18.68
N ASN A 62 9.69 -17.22 -19.22
CA ASN A 62 9.02 -15.92 -19.19
C ASN A 62 8.78 -15.43 -17.76
N ALA A 63 8.33 -16.28 -16.84
CA ALA A 63 8.18 -15.91 -15.43
C ALA A 63 9.54 -15.62 -14.74
N CYS A 64 10.57 -16.43 -14.98
CA CYS A 64 11.89 -16.28 -14.35
C CYS A 64 12.65 -15.03 -14.82
N TRP A 65 12.46 -14.61 -16.07
CA TRP A 65 13.10 -13.45 -16.69
C TRP A 65 12.22 -12.19 -16.69
N GLY A 66 10.90 -12.31 -16.48
CA GLY A 66 9.94 -11.21 -16.57
C GLY A 66 10.30 -9.97 -15.74
N LYS A 67 10.46 -10.15 -14.43
CA LYS A 67 11.03 -9.13 -13.52
C LYS A 67 12.46 -9.49 -13.16
N ILE A 68 13.46 -8.74 -13.63
CA ILE A 68 14.85 -8.89 -13.14
C ILE A 68 15.14 -7.89 -12.02
N SER A 69 15.80 -8.35 -10.97
CA SER A 69 16.38 -7.50 -9.93
C SER A 69 17.89 -7.49 -10.08
N VAL A 70 18.49 -6.31 -10.06
CA VAL A 70 19.92 -6.06 -10.26
C VAL A 70 20.45 -5.30 -9.03
N GLU A 71 21.19 -6.02 -8.21
CA GLU A 71 21.94 -5.48 -7.07
C GLU A 71 23.33 -5.03 -7.53
N LYS A 72 23.94 -4.06 -6.83
CA LYS A 72 25.35 -3.61 -6.96
C LYS A 72 26.34 -4.61 -7.59
N LEU A 73 26.69 -5.69 -6.89
CA LEU A 73 27.72 -6.64 -7.34
C LEU A 73 27.34 -7.41 -8.62
N LYS A 74 26.06 -7.38 -9.01
CA LYS A 74 25.49 -8.15 -10.11
C LYS A 74 25.60 -7.41 -11.43
N ILE A 75 25.43 -6.09 -11.47
CA ILE A 75 25.43 -5.31 -12.71
C ILE A 75 26.76 -5.44 -13.48
N LYS A 76 27.89 -5.29 -12.77
CA LYS A 76 29.23 -5.53 -13.30
C LYS A 76 29.40 -6.95 -13.83
N SER A 77 28.90 -7.96 -13.11
CA SER A 77 28.93 -9.36 -13.57
C SER A 77 28.12 -9.56 -14.86
N MET A 78 27.03 -8.82 -15.05
CA MET A 78 26.17 -8.89 -16.23
C MET A 78 26.86 -8.33 -17.49
N VAL A 79 27.66 -7.28 -17.34
CA VAL A 79 28.32 -6.61 -18.48
C VAL A 79 29.70 -7.20 -18.79
N ASP A 80 30.53 -7.42 -17.78
CA ASP A 80 31.95 -7.78 -17.97
C ASP A 80 32.13 -9.29 -18.21
N THR A 81 31.30 -10.13 -17.59
CA THR A 81 31.44 -11.59 -17.75
C THR A 81 30.78 -12.03 -19.04
N SER A 82 31.57 -12.31 -20.08
CA SER A 82 31.10 -12.69 -21.43
C SER A 82 29.99 -13.75 -21.46
N ASN A 83 30.10 -14.79 -20.62
CA ASN A 83 29.08 -15.82 -20.48
C ASN A 83 27.76 -15.30 -19.89
N LEU A 84 27.81 -14.38 -18.92
CA LEU A 84 26.63 -13.78 -18.31
C LEU A 84 26.00 -12.77 -19.27
N LYS A 85 26.79 -11.87 -19.86
CA LYS A 85 26.35 -10.93 -20.91
C LYS A 85 25.53 -11.65 -21.97
N ARG A 86 26.05 -12.74 -22.53
CA ARG A 86 25.34 -13.59 -23.50
C ARG A 86 24.01 -14.15 -22.96
N VAL A 87 23.95 -14.61 -21.71
CA VAL A 87 22.72 -15.13 -21.10
C VAL A 87 21.66 -14.03 -20.96
N TYR A 88 22.04 -12.81 -20.54
CA TYR A 88 21.10 -11.68 -20.47
C TYR A 88 20.66 -11.24 -21.87
N THR A 89 21.61 -11.02 -22.81
CA THR A 89 21.31 -10.65 -24.21
C THR A 89 20.36 -11.63 -24.91
N ILE A 90 20.47 -12.94 -24.66
CA ILE A 90 19.54 -13.93 -25.24
C ILE A 90 18.11 -13.80 -24.67
N ASN A 91 17.95 -13.33 -23.44
CA ASN A 91 16.67 -13.27 -22.74
C ASN A 91 16.09 -11.84 -22.61
N THR A 92 16.70 -10.82 -23.22
CA THR A 92 16.22 -9.41 -23.17
C THR A 92 14.74 -9.27 -23.56
N HIS A 93 14.33 -9.98 -24.62
CA HIS A 93 12.95 -9.99 -25.11
C HIS A 93 11.89 -10.50 -24.11
N ARG A 94 12.31 -11.12 -23.00
CA ARG A 94 11.44 -11.62 -21.92
C ARG A 94 11.33 -10.64 -20.75
N VAL A 95 12.27 -9.71 -20.63
CA VAL A 95 12.32 -8.75 -19.53
C VAL A 95 11.33 -7.62 -19.81
N TRP A 96 10.38 -7.45 -18.90
CA TRP A 96 9.40 -6.36 -18.93
C TRP A 96 9.41 -5.54 -17.64
N ALA A 97 10.02 -6.06 -16.57
CA ALA A 97 10.22 -5.38 -15.29
C ALA A 97 11.70 -5.40 -14.87
N LEU A 98 12.20 -4.27 -14.39
CA LEU A 98 13.57 -4.08 -13.90
C LEU A 98 13.50 -3.41 -12.53
N GLU A 99 14.25 -3.97 -11.58
CA GLU A 99 14.39 -3.50 -10.22
C GLU A 99 15.89 -3.26 -9.97
N LEU A 100 16.26 -2.01 -9.67
CA LEU A 100 17.64 -1.60 -9.37
C LEU A 100 17.77 -1.32 -7.88
N ALA A 101 18.36 -2.27 -7.16
CA ALA A 101 18.66 -2.13 -5.75
C ALA A 101 20.09 -1.61 -5.59
N THR A 102 20.22 -0.40 -5.04
CA THR A 102 21.45 0.14 -4.45
C THR A 102 22.69 0.06 -5.36
N LEU A 103 22.66 0.74 -6.52
CA LEU A 103 23.86 0.89 -7.36
C LEU A 103 24.92 1.76 -6.67
N ASN A 104 26.21 1.61 -7.01
CA ASN A 104 27.24 2.59 -6.66
C ASN A 104 27.42 3.63 -7.78
N PRO A 105 27.96 4.84 -7.53
CA PRO A 105 28.32 5.80 -8.58
C PRO A 105 29.25 5.20 -9.65
N GLU A 106 30.15 4.28 -9.26
CA GLU A 106 31.02 3.54 -10.19
C GLU A 106 30.27 2.56 -11.12
N ASP A 107 29.07 2.13 -10.74
CA ASP A 107 28.22 1.22 -11.52
C ASP A 107 27.34 1.97 -12.54
N MET A 108 27.25 3.30 -12.47
CA MET A 108 26.38 4.11 -13.35
C MET A 108 26.79 3.99 -14.82
N VAL A 109 28.06 3.67 -15.10
CA VAL A 109 28.55 3.38 -16.47
C VAL A 109 27.74 2.27 -17.16
N TYR A 110 27.18 1.34 -16.37
CA TYR A 110 26.40 0.21 -16.86
C TYR A 110 24.91 0.50 -17.06
N LEU A 111 24.39 1.66 -16.59
CA LEU A 111 22.99 2.06 -16.82
C LEU A 111 22.67 2.19 -18.31
N SER A 112 23.54 2.86 -19.05
CA SER A 112 23.44 2.99 -20.52
C SER A 112 23.26 1.64 -21.21
N TRP A 113 23.97 0.60 -20.74
CA TRP A 113 23.83 -0.77 -21.25
C TRP A 113 22.50 -1.41 -20.85
N LEU A 114 22.03 -1.22 -19.61
CA LEU A 114 20.71 -1.71 -19.18
C LEU A 114 19.59 -1.10 -20.02
N GLN A 115 19.64 0.21 -20.27
CA GLN A 115 18.63 0.92 -21.06
C GLN A 115 18.57 0.39 -22.50
N GLN A 116 19.74 0.25 -23.15
CA GLN A 116 19.86 -0.35 -24.49
C GLN A 116 19.47 -1.84 -24.53
N ALA A 117 19.69 -2.59 -23.44
CA ALA A 117 19.34 -4.01 -23.37
C ALA A 117 17.83 -4.24 -23.20
N TYR A 118 17.11 -3.31 -22.56
CA TYR A 118 15.69 -3.47 -22.24
C TYR A 118 14.83 -2.27 -22.72
N PRO A 119 14.79 -1.96 -24.03
CA PRO A 119 14.05 -0.80 -24.57
C PRO A 119 12.51 -0.98 -24.54
N LYS A 120 12.01 -2.17 -24.15
CA LYS A 120 10.58 -2.51 -24.03
C LYS A 120 10.15 -2.67 -22.57
N LEU A 121 10.84 -1.99 -21.66
CA LEU A 121 10.54 -2.01 -20.24
C LEU A 121 9.16 -1.41 -19.98
N LYS A 122 8.35 -2.07 -19.14
CA LYS A 122 7.02 -1.60 -18.71
C LYS A 122 6.96 -1.23 -17.23
N TYR A 123 7.83 -1.83 -16.43
CA TYR A 123 7.94 -1.59 -15.00
C TYR A 123 9.40 -1.29 -14.66
N PHE A 124 9.61 -0.17 -13.98
CA PHE A 124 10.91 0.20 -13.42
C PHE A 124 10.75 0.51 -11.94
N GLU A 125 11.64 -0.06 -11.14
CA GLU A 125 11.76 0.20 -9.71
C GLU A 125 13.23 0.49 -9.40
N CYS A 126 13.52 1.60 -8.72
CA CYS A 126 14.88 1.93 -8.33
C CYS A 126 14.94 2.55 -6.93
N MET A 127 16.04 2.27 -6.23
CA MET A 127 16.33 2.82 -4.92
C MET A 127 17.68 3.53 -4.92
N GLU A 128 17.63 4.83 -4.62
CA GLU A 128 18.79 5.66 -4.34
C GLU A 128 19.34 5.34 -2.94
N THR A 129 20.65 5.50 -2.75
CA THR A 129 21.25 5.34 -1.42
C THR A 129 22.04 6.58 -1.03
N ARG A 130 22.02 6.85 0.27
CA ARG A 130 22.51 8.11 0.85
C ARG A 130 23.96 8.43 0.50
N GLY A 131 24.18 9.68 0.10
CA GLY A 131 25.49 10.18 -0.31
C GLY A 131 25.91 9.71 -1.71
N GLN A 132 24.94 9.45 -2.58
CA GLN A 132 25.17 9.30 -4.01
C GLN A 132 24.50 10.46 -4.70
N ASP A 133 25.28 11.22 -5.48
CA ASP A 133 24.80 12.27 -6.37
C ASP A 133 23.64 11.75 -7.23
N SER A 134 22.68 12.62 -7.56
CA SER A 134 21.29 12.36 -8.04
C SER A 134 21.17 11.51 -9.31
N TRP A 135 21.69 10.29 -9.31
CA TRP A 135 21.92 9.49 -10.52
C TRP A 135 20.62 9.05 -11.20
N ILE A 136 19.53 8.92 -10.44
CA ILE A 136 18.20 8.62 -10.98
C ILE A 136 17.72 9.79 -11.86
N THR A 137 18.02 11.03 -11.47
CA THR A 137 17.63 12.22 -12.20
C THR A 137 18.62 12.53 -13.33
N GLU A 138 19.93 12.38 -13.09
CA GLU A 138 20.99 12.79 -14.01
C GLU A 138 21.43 11.71 -15.00
N SER A 139 21.60 10.46 -14.56
CA SER A 139 22.26 9.40 -15.33
C SER A 139 21.31 8.54 -16.18
N ILE A 140 20.00 8.59 -15.93
CA ILE A 140 19.00 7.82 -16.67
C ILE A 140 18.47 8.64 -17.85
N ASP A 141 18.81 8.23 -19.07
CA ASP A 141 18.12 8.67 -20.30
C ASP A 141 16.71 8.05 -20.40
N TRP A 142 15.76 8.67 -19.72
CA TRP A 142 14.36 8.23 -19.65
C TRP A 142 13.71 8.05 -21.03
N SER A 143 14.14 8.80 -22.05
CA SER A 143 13.62 8.71 -23.43
C SER A 143 13.80 7.33 -24.08
N LEU A 144 14.70 6.49 -23.57
CA LEU A 144 14.95 5.11 -24.05
C LEU A 144 13.89 4.09 -23.60
N TRP A 145 13.04 4.43 -22.61
CA TRP A 145 12.06 3.52 -22.02
C TRP A 145 10.60 3.92 -22.33
N LYS A 146 10.31 4.34 -23.56
CA LYS A 146 8.99 4.88 -23.98
C LYS A 146 7.77 3.99 -23.70
N SER A 147 7.96 2.70 -23.43
CA SER A 147 6.90 1.76 -23.03
C SER A 147 6.66 1.64 -21.52
N LEU A 148 7.35 2.44 -20.71
CA LEU A 148 7.27 2.42 -19.25
C LEU A 148 5.88 2.87 -18.81
N SER A 149 5.16 1.97 -18.14
CA SER A 149 3.79 2.20 -17.65
C SER A 149 3.69 2.20 -16.13
N TYR A 150 4.71 1.70 -15.44
CA TYR A 150 4.81 1.65 -13.98
C TYR A 150 6.21 2.11 -13.57
N LEU A 151 6.28 3.13 -12.72
CA LEU A 151 7.52 3.68 -12.18
C LEU A 151 7.43 3.75 -10.66
N SER A 152 8.39 3.14 -9.95
CA SER A 152 8.55 3.25 -8.50
C SER A 152 9.95 3.72 -8.15
N ILE A 153 10.05 4.79 -7.36
CA ILE A 153 11.33 5.40 -7.01
C ILE A 153 11.38 5.62 -5.50
N HIS A 154 12.51 5.22 -4.92
CA HIS A 154 12.89 5.51 -3.56
C HIS A 154 14.05 6.52 -3.59
N LEU A 155 13.75 7.81 -3.46
CA LEU A 155 14.72 8.92 -3.50
C LEU A 155 15.34 9.16 -2.13
N ASP A 156 16.62 9.54 -2.05
CA ASP A 156 17.14 10.13 -0.80
C ASP A 156 16.99 11.66 -0.85
N TYR A 157 16.24 12.22 0.08
CA TYR A 157 15.88 13.64 0.12
C TYR A 157 17.02 14.52 0.70
N SER A 158 18.27 14.24 0.32
CA SER A 158 19.45 15.00 0.75
C SER A 158 20.01 15.96 -0.31
N HIS A 159 19.31 16.10 -1.43
CA HIS A 159 19.78 16.80 -2.63
C HIS A 159 19.30 18.24 -2.71
N GLU A 160 20.05 19.06 -3.45
CA GLU A 160 19.69 20.44 -3.79
C GLU A 160 18.56 20.49 -4.82
N ASP A 161 17.77 21.55 -4.74
CA ASP A 161 16.35 21.57 -5.16
C ASP A 161 16.15 21.49 -6.68
N ASP A 162 17.06 22.10 -7.44
CA ASP A 162 17.06 22.11 -8.92
C ASP A 162 17.06 20.68 -9.53
N THR A 163 17.58 19.68 -8.81
CA THR A 163 17.76 18.33 -9.35
C THR A 163 16.44 17.61 -9.61
N VAL A 164 15.37 17.94 -8.86
CA VAL A 164 14.08 17.25 -8.93
C VAL A 164 13.15 17.85 -10.00
N GLU A 165 13.31 19.12 -10.39
CA GLU A 165 12.45 19.72 -11.45
C GLU A 165 12.83 19.12 -12.80
N SER A 166 14.14 19.11 -13.06
CA SER A 166 14.73 18.47 -14.25
C SER A 166 14.36 16.98 -14.36
N PHE A 167 14.13 16.33 -13.22
CA PHE A 167 13.70 14.94 -13.16
C PHE A 167 12.26 14.75 -13.63
N PHE A 168 11.30 15.47 -13.04
CA PHE A 168 9.91 15.37 -13.48
C PHE A 168 9.72 15.86 -14.93
N LEU A 169 10.52 16.83 -15.40
CA LEU A 169 10.50 17.26 -16.80
C LEU A 169 10.87 16.10 -17.74
N LYS A 170 11.93 15.34 -17.43
CA LYS A 170 12.31 14.12 -18.18
C LYS A 170 11.23 13.04 -18.09
N LEU A 171 10.58 12.87 -16.93
CA LEU A 171 9.50 11.90 -16.78
C LEU A 171 8.25 12.26 -17.61
N SER A 172 7.98 13.53 -17.86
CA SER A 172 6.81 13.96 -18.66
C SER A 172 6.83 13.48 -20.11
N GLU A 173 7.98 13.03 -20.62
CA GLU A 173 8.09 12.35 -21.91
C GLU A 173 7.35 10.99 -21.94
N PHE A 174 6.97 10.43 -20.80
CA PHE A 174 6.27 9.15 -20.69
C PHE A 174 4.76 9.23 -20.89
N SER A 175 4.34 9.38 -22.16
CA SER A 175 2.94 9.25 -22.59
C SER A 175 2.26 7.89 -22.31
N SER A 176 2.99 6.91 -21.78
CA SER A 176 2.49 5.59 -21.39
C SER A 176 2.47 5.35 -19.88
N LEU A 177 2.87 6.33 -19.05
CA LEU A 177 2.93 6.15 -17.60
C LEU A 177 1.51 6.17 -17.00
N VAL A 178 1.16 5.09 -16.29
CA VAL A 178 -0.17 4.88 -15.67
C VAL A 178 -0.05 4.83 -14.15
N HIS A 179 1.07 4.32 -13.63
CA HIS A 179 1.34 4.21 -12.19
C HIS A 179 2.66 4.89 -11.82
N LEU A 180 2.61 5.79 -10.85
CA LEU A 180 3.78 6.45 -10.27
C LEU A 180 3.80 6.31 -8.74
N THR A 181 4.85 5.68 -8.22
CA THR A 181 5.19 5.65 -6.78
C THR A 181 6.45 6.48 -6.55
N ILE A 182 6.38 7.48 -5.68
CA ILE A 182 7.56 8.21 -5.20
C ILE A 182 7.58 8.12 -3.68
N SER A 183 8.72 7.73 -3.12
CA SER A 183 8.87 7.55 -1.68
C SER A 183 10.29 7.86 -1.19
N PRO A 184 10.48 8.15 0.11
CA PRO A 184 11.80 8.24 0.70
C PRO A 184 12.51 6.89 0.71
N SER A 185 13.81 6.93 0.39
CA SER A 185 14.76 5.86 0.65
C SER A 185 15.02 5.76 2.15
N TYR A 186 14.36 4.81 2.80
CA TYR A 186 14.65 4.47 4.19
C TYR A 186 15.99 3.74 4.28
N GLY A 187 17.07 4.50 4.38
CA GLY A 187 18.34 4.00 4.88
C GLY A 187 18.14 3.31 6.23
N ASP A 188 18.68 2.10 6.37
CA ASP A 188 18.43 1.15 7.49
C ASP A 188 19.07 1.58 8.83
N ARG A 189 18.98 2.87 9.19
CA ARG A 189 19.65 3.46 10.35
C ARG A 189 18.75 4.41 11.14
N LYS A 190 18.74 4.17 12.44
CA LYS A 190 17.77 4.64 13.42
C LYS A 190 18.11 5.99 14.08
N LEU A 191 19.14 6.73 13.63
CA LEU A 191 19.90 7.58 14.57
C LEU A 191 20.42 8.98 14.15
N ASP A 192 20.43 9.39 12.87
CA ASP A 192 21.04 10.70 12.50
C ASP A 192 19.99 11.80 12.25
N TYR A 193 19.55 12.46 13.33
CA TYR A 193 18.52 13.50 13.37
C TYR A 193 18.95 14.90 12.87
N ILE A 194 20.04 15.03 12.09
CA ILE A 194 20.77 16.31 11.96
C ILE A 194 20.73 16.94 10.55
N LEU A 195 20.36 16.20 9.49
CA LEU A 195 20.12 16.83 8.19
C LEU A 195 18.73 17.46 8.14
N ALA A 196 18.69 18.76 7.82
CA ALA A 196 17.46 19.47 7.52
C ALA A 196 16.79 18.85 6.28
N PRO A 197 15.45 18.69 6.28
CA PRO A 197 14.73 18.22 5.11
C PRO A 197 14.69 19.30 4.01
N ILE A 198 14.39 18.86 2.79
CA ILE A 198 13.90 19.68 1.67
C ILE A 198 12.85 20.68 2.21
N THR A 199 12.94 21.94 1.80
CA THR A 199 12.08 23.01 2.29
C THR A 199 10.72 22.99 1.61
N LYS A 200 9.82 23.88 2.06
CA LYS A 200 8.47 24.01 1.50
C LYS A 200 8.52 24.41 0.03
N ASP A 201 9.32 25.42 -0.25
CA ASP A 201 9.31 26.16 -1.52
C ASP A 201 9.77 25.24 -2.67
N ASP A 202 10.65 24.29 -2.35
CA ASP A 202 11.18 23.30 -3.27
C ASP A 202 10.05 22.35 -3.72
N MET A 203 9.38 21.67 -2.78
CA MET A 203 8.26 20.77 -3.10
C MET A 203 7.11 21.50 -3.83
N GLU A 204 6.89 22.77 -3.52
CA GLU A 204 5.83 23.61 -4.13
C GLU A 204 6.17 24.03 -5.57
N ILE A 205 7.44 24.29 -5.90
CA ILE A 205 7.86 24.54 -7.29
C ILE A 205 7.90 23.21 -8.08
N LEU A 206 8.47 22.16 -7.49
CA LEU A 206 8.78 20.88 -8.13
C LEU A 206 7.55 20.11 -8.64
N TYR A 207 6.45 20.12 -7.88
CA TYR A 207 5.27 19.32 -8.21
C TYR A 207 4.30 20.05 -9.14
N PHE A 208 4.18 21.38 -9.03
CA PHE A 208 3.08 22.13 -9.65
C PHE A 208 3.28 22.38 -11.16
N SER A 209 4.49 22.76 -11.59
CA SER A 209 4.79 23.02 -13.01
C SER A 209 4.86 21.71 -13.81
N THR A 210 5.35 20.65 -13.18
CA THR A 210 5.89 19.50 -13.90
C THR A 210 4.94 18.33 -14.03
N LEU A 211 4.10 18.08 -13.02
CA LEU A 211 3.10 17.02 -13.09
C LEU A 211 2.05 17.31 -14.19
N GLN A 212 1.75 18.57 -14.48
CA GLN A 212 0.85 18.96 -15.58
C GLN A 212 1.28 18.41 -16.95
N ASN A 213 2.57 18.10 -17.15
CA ASN A 213 3.12 17.65 -18.43
C ASN A 213 2.92 16.15 -18.70
N PHE A 214 2.58 15.33 -17.69
CA PHE A 214 2.34 13.88 -17.89
C PHE A 214 1.02 13.60 -18.64
N GLY A 215 0.18 14.62 -18.82
CA GLY A 215 -1.15 14.48 -19.39
C GLY A 215 -2.10 13.68 -18.49
N SER A 216 -3.29 13.37 -19.01
CA SER A 216 -4.37 12.74 -18.24
C SER A 216 -4.23 11.22 -18.06
N THR A 217 -3.04 10.61 -18.17
CA THR A 217 -2.90 9.14 -18.19
C THR A 217 -2.61 8.47 -16.85
N LEU A 218 -2.29 9.23 -15.79
CA LEU A 218 -2.01 8.64 -14.48
C LEU A 218 -3.29 8.20 -13.76
N GLU A 219 -3.46 6.88 -13.63
CA GLU A 219 -4.60 6.27 -12.93
C GLU A 219 -4.27 5.92 -11.47
N HIS A 220 -2.99 5.78 -11.13
CA HIS A 220 -2.55 5.36 -9.79
C HIS A 220 -1.37 6.20 -9.30
N ILE A 221 -1.53 6.83 -8.14
CA ILE A 221 -0.48 7.59 -7.45
C ILE A 221 -0.28 7.04 -6.04
N GLU A 222 0.97 6.74 -5.70
CA GLU A 222 1.38 6.47 -4.33
C GLU A 222 2.37 7.52 -3.85
N PHE A 223 1.95 8.26 -2.82
CA PHE A 223 2.68 9.34 -2.18
C PHE A 223 3.09 8.97 -0.76
N PHE A 224 4.26 9.47 -0.35
CA PHE A 224 4.82 9.23 0.96
C PHE A 224 5.37 10.53 1.57
N ASN A 225 4.91 10.85 2.78
CA ASN A 225 5.39 11.91 3.65
C ASN A 225 6.11 11.31 4.89
N ASP A 226 7.35 11.71 5.15
CA ASP A 226 8.13 11.25 6.30
C ASP A 226 7.81 11.97 7.62
N GLY A 227 6.89 12.93 7.60
CA GLY A 227 6.40 13.67 8.75
C GLY A 227 7.22 14.91 9.12
N ARG A 228 8.22 15.29 8.32
CA ARG A 228 9.05 16.49 8.58
C ARG A 228 8.49 17.77 7.97
N SER A 229 7.75 17.70 6.86
CA SER A 229 7.14 18.89 6.24
C SER A 229 5.73 19.13 6.80
N THR A 230 5.53 20.30 7.40
CA THR A 230 4.22 20.73 7.93
C THR A 230 3.28 21.30 6.86
N TYR A 231 3.72 21.41 5.61
CA TYR A 231 3.04 22.21 4.58
C TYR A 231 2.28 21.40 3.53
N LEU A 232 2.55 20.10 3.47
CA LEU A 232 2.15 19.17 2.39
C LEU A 232 0.67 19.10 2.02
N VAL A 233 -0.23 19.72 2.77
CA VAL A 233 -1.67 19.65 2.53
C VAL A 233 -2.08 20.46 1.30
N ASP A 234 -1.78 21.76 1.28
CA ASP A 234 -2.23 22.65 0.20
C ASP A 234 -1.45 22.35 -1.10
N ASP A 235 -0.20 21.92 -0.95
CA ASP A 235 0.67 21.41 -2.02
C ASP A 235 0.05 20.17 -2.68
N PHE A 236 -0.32 19.14 -1.88
CA PHE A 236 -0.83 17.87 -2.40
C PHE A 236 -2.11 18.02 -3.22
N LYS A 237 -3.03 18.92 -2.81
CA LYS A 237 -4.24 19.22 -3.58
C LYS A 237 -3.92 19.62 -5.02
N SER A 238 -2.86 20.41 -5.18
CA SER A 238 -2.41 20.93 -6.46
C SER A 238 -1.58 19.91 -7.25
N CYS A 239 -0.89 18.98 -6.56
CA CYS A 239 -0.21 17.85 -7.17
C CYS A 239 -1.17 16.88 -7.89
N ILE A 240 -2.34 16.62 -7.30
CA ILE A 240 -3.33 15.67 -7.85
C ILE A 240 -4.29 16.31 -8.86
N GLN A 241 -4.43 17.64 -8.86
CA GLN A 241 -5.35 18.38 -9.72
C GLN A 241 -5.18 18.10 -11.23
N PRO A 242 -3.96 17.97 -11.80
CA PRO A 242 -3.79 17.70 -13.23
C PRO A 242 -4.30 16.33 -13.68
N PHE A 243 -4.46 15.38 -12.76
CA PHE A 243 -4.87 14.00 -13.03
C PHE A 243 -6.26 13.69 -12.48
N SER A 244 -6.98 14.69 -11.99
CA SER A 244 -8.10 14.41 -11.10
C SER A 244 -9.30 13.76 -11.78
N GLU A 245 -9.42 13.94 -13.09
CA GLU A 245 -10.40 13.28 -13.96
C GLU A 245 -10.04 11.81 -14.28
N THR A 246 -8.83 11.33 -13.96
CA THR A 246 -8.37 9.99 -14.35
C THR A 246 -7.71 9.18 -13.23
N LEU A 247 -7.39 9.82 -12.10
CA LEU A 247 -6.85 9.19 -10.91
C LEU A 247 -7.89 8.29 -10.22
N LYS A 248 -7.71 6.97 -10.36
CA LYS A 248 -8.58 5.92 -9.79
C LYS A 248 -8.11 5.41 -8.44
N THR A 249 -6.79 5.34 -8.21
CA THR A 249 -6.22 4.92 -6.91
C THR A 249 -5.26 5.96 -6.39
N LEU A 250 -5.46 6.34 -5.12
CA LEU A 250 -4.58 7.23 -4.38
C LEU A 250 -4.13 6.56 -3.09
N SER A 251 -2.83 6.44 -2.88
CA SER A 251 -2.23 5.90 -1.66
C SER A 251 -1.38 6.96 -0.99
N ILE A 252 -1.71 7.35 0.24
CA ILE A 252 -1.05 8.39 1.02
C ILE A 252 -0.48 7.74 2.28
N LYS A 253 0.84 7.78 2.44
CA LYS A 253 1.55 7.31 3.64
C LYS A 253 2.13 8.52 4.38
N THR A 254 1.81 8.75 5.66
CA THR A 254 2.35 9.88 6.42
C THR A 254 2.85 9.51 7.82
N PHE A 255 3.96 10.12 8.24
CA PHE A 255 4.61 9.86 9.54
C PHE A 255 4.58 11.10 10.46
N ASP A 256 3.62 12.01 10.23
CA ASP A 256 3.53 13.33 10.87
C ASP A 256 3.54 13.32 12.40
N TYR A 257 3.87 14.48 12.99
CA TYR A 257 3.72 14.73 14.41
C TYR A 257 2.27 15.06 14.78
N PRO A 258 1.79 14.72 16.01
CA PRO A 258 0.37 14.75 16.39
C PRO A 258 -0.32 16.13 16.48
N ASN A 259 0.30 17.18 15.95
CA ASN A 259 -0.18 18.57 16.04
C ASN A 259 -0.66 19.14 14.69
N SER A 260 -0.36 18.51 13.56
CA SER A 260 -0.94 18.90 12.27
C SER A 260 -2.38 18.41 12.19
N LYS A 261 -3.34 19.34 12.14
CA LYS A 261 -4.70 19.00 11.70
C LYS A 261 -4.65 18.67 10.20
N PRO A 262 -5.13 17.51 9.74
CA PRO A 262 -5.40 17.35 8.32
C PRO A 262 -6.41 18.40 7.88
N ASN A 263 -6.06 19.18 6.87
CA ASN A 263 -7.02 20.00 6.16
C ASN A 263 -7.77 19.03 5.24
N THR A 264 -9.00 18.68 5.60
CA THR A 264 -9.80 17.66 4.91
C THR A 264 -10.15 18.05 3.46
N TYR A 265 -10.06 19.33 3.13
CA TYR A 265 -10.34 19.94 1.82
C TYR A 265 -9.51 19.44 0.62
N ILE A 266 -8.40 18.72 0.86
CA ILE A 266 -7.55 18.10 -0.18
C ILE A 266 -8.39 17.30 -1.18
N PHE A 267 -9.40 16.60 -0.65
CA PHE A 267 -10.11 15.52 -1.31
C PHE A 267 -11.25 15.96 -2.24
N SER A 268 -11.48 17.26 -2.39
CA SER A 268 -12.52 17.85 -3.25
C SER A 268 -12.24 17.77 -4.77
N VAL A 269 -11.16 17.12 -5.20
CA VAL A 269 -10.56 17.35 -6.53
C VAL A 269 -10.74 16.19 -7.51
N CYS A 270 -10.78 14.93 -7.05
CA CYS A 270 -10.73 13.75 -7.92
C CYS A 270 -12.09 13.03 -8.01
N PRO A 271 -13.00 13.40 -8.93
CA PRO A 271 -14.32 12.79 -9.04
C PRO A 271 -14.30 11.29 -9.33
N GLU A 272 -13.31 10.80 -10.09
CA GLU A 272 -13.18 9.40 -10.50
C GLU A 272 -12.37 8.52 -9.51
N LEU A 273 -12.10 9.00 -8.30
CA LEU A 273 -11.30 8.26 -7.33
C LEU A 273 -12.07 7.06 -6.76
N VAL A 274 -11.71 5.86 -7.22
CA VAL A 274 -12.34 4.58 -6.84
C VAL A 274 -11.75 4.01 -5.55
N GLU A 275 -10.45 4.20 -5.32
CA GLU A 275 -9.72 3.63 -4.20
C GLU A 275 -8.84 4.67 -3.50
N LEU A 276 -9.03 4.83 -2.19
CA LEU A 276 -8.21 5.69 -1.34
C LEU A 276 -7.58 4.87 -0.21
N ARG A 277 -6.25 4.87 -0.14
CA ARG A 277 -5.47 4.29 0.96
C ARG A 277 -4.80 5.40 1.75
N ILE A 278 -5.02 5.43 3.05
CA ILE A 278 -4.38 6.37 3.98
C ILE A 278 -3.69 5.56 5.07
N VAL A 279 -2.37 5.69 5.15
CA VAL A 279 -1.53 5.09 6.20
C VAL A 279 -0.88 6.22 6.98
N SER A 280 -1.49 6.68 8.08
CA SER A 280 -0.89 7.71 8.92
C SER A 280 -0.74 7.24 10.36
N PHE A 281 0.21 7.80 11.11
CA PHE A 281 0.41 7.46 12.52
C PHE A 281 -0.29 8.41 13.50
N SER A 282 -0.71 9.57 13.01
CA SER A 282 -1.02 10.75 13.82
C SER A 282 -2.14 11.61 13.24
N VAL A 283 -2.31 11.60 11.92
CA VAL A 283 -3.30 12.40 11.20
C VAL A 283 -4.70 11.87 11.44
N LEU A 284 -5.61 12.76 11.87
CA LEU A 284 -6.99 12.42 12.22
C LEU A 284 -7.88 12.32 10.98
N VAL A 285 -8.16 11.11 10.51
CA VAL A 285 -8.94 10.88 9.29
C VAL A 285 -10.44 11.00 9.57
N GLU A 286 -11.10 12.00 8.99
CA GLU A 286 -12.57 12.18 9.01
C GLU A 286 -13.20 11.38 7.86
N VAL A 287 -13.70 10.18 8.17
CA VAL A 287 -14.12 9.19 7.17
C VAL A 287 -15.46 9.55 6.51
N ASP A 288 -16.36 10.18 7.27
CA ASP A 288 -17.60 10.76 6.75
C ASP A 288 -17.31 11.92 5.79
N PHE A 289 -16.36 12.79 6.11
CA PHE A 289 -15.94 13.86 5.20
C PHE A 289 -15.44 13.28 3.88
N ILE A 290 -14.53 12.30 3.92
CA ILE A 290 -13.99 11.62 2.74
C ILE A 290 -15.10 11.02 1.88
N SER A 291 -16.01 10.25 2.47
CA SER A 291 -17.13 9.61 1.76
C SER A 291 -18.10 10.61 1.15
N ASN A 292 -18.20 11.83 1.69
CA ASN A 292 -19.05 12.90 1.16
C ASN A 292 -18.36 13.74 0.06
N GLN A 293 -17.05 13.58 -0.17
CA GLN A 293 -16.33 14.25 -1.26
C GLN A 293 -16.16 13.37 -2.50
N PHE A 294 -15.99 12.06 -2.33
CA PHE A 294 -15.68 11.15 -3.43
C PHE A 294 -16.86 10.25 -3.81
N PHE A 295 -17.67 10.70 -4.77
CA PHE A 295 -18.85 9.95 -5.24
C PHE A 295 -18.51 8.64 -5.97
N ALA A 296 -17.29 8.48 -6.50
CA ALA A 296 -16.82 7.24 -7.12
C ALA A 296 -16.13 6.27 -6.15
N LEU A 297 -15.93 6.65 -4.87
CA LEU A 297 -15.10 5.90 -3.94
C LEU A 297 -15.77 4.61 -3.47
N ARG A 298 -15.25 3.49 -3.97
CA ARG A 298 -15.68 2.14 -3.62
C ARG A 298 -14.87 1.54 -2.49
N LEU A 299 -13.58 1.84 -2.42
CA LEU A 299 -12.67 1.25 -1.44
C LEU A 299 -11.92 2.33 -0.65
N LEU A 300 -12.22 2.43 0.64
CA LEU A 300 -11.46 3.25 1.58
C LEU A 300 -10.67 2.36 2.54
N HIS A 301 -9.35 2.47 2.52
CA HIS A 301 -8.45 1.78 3.44
C HIS A 301 -7.73 2.79 4.33
N VAL A 302 -8.07 2.84 5.61
CA VAL A 302 -7.37 3.65 6.61
C VAL A 302 -6.61 2.75 7.56
N SER A 303 -5.29 2.92 7.66
CA SER A 303 -4.44 2.14 8.57
C SER A 303 -3.53 2.99 9.45
N SER A 304 -3.29 2.50 10.68
CA SER A 304 -2.48 3.14 11.74
C SER A 304 -2.98 4.48 12.30
N SER A 305 -3.93 5.14 11.62
CA SER A 305 -4.39 6.50 11.89
C SER A 305 -5.42 6.58 13.02
N PRO A 306 -5.47 7.70 13.76
CA PRO A 306 -6.71 8.11 14.42
C PRO A 306 -7.81 8.35 13.37
N VAL A 307 -8.98 7.74 13.56
CA VAL A 307 -10.17 8.00 12.73
C VAL A 307 -11.21 8.76 13.55
N SER A 308 -11.80 9.82 13.01
CA SER A 308 -12.99 10.50 13.55
C SER A 308 -14.12 10.54 12.54
N LEU A 309 -15.24 11.05 13.05
CA LEU A 309 -16.38 11.48 12.27
C LEU A 309 -16.65 12.92 12.66
N THR A 310 -17.02 13.75 11.71
CA THR A 310 -17.39 15.13 11.98
C THR A 310 -18.60 15.12 12.91
N THR A 311 -18.44 15.60 14.15
CA THR A 311 -19.59 15.85 15.01
C THR A 311 -20.33 17.05 14.43
N SER A 312 -21.28 16.80 13.54
CA SER A 312 -22.12 17.82 12.91
C SER A 312 -22.59 18.81 13.98
N PRO A 313 -22.34 20.12 13.82
CA PRO A 313 -22.80 21.13 14.75
C PRO A 313 -24.32 21.21 14.64
N LYS A 314 -25.01 20.40 15.45
CA LYS A 314 -26.47 20.39 15.56
C LYS A 314 -26.92 21.77 16.04
N ASN A 315 -27.35 22.60 15.11
CA ASN A 315 -28.04 23.88 15.34
C ASN A 315 -29.46 23.68 15.93
N THR A 316 -29.70 22.56 16.61
CA THR A 316 -30.94 22.27 17.35
C THR A 316 -30.71 22.61 18.82
N PRO A 317 -31.51 23.50 19.43
CA PRO A 317 -31.41 23.79 20.86
C PRO A 317 -31.58 22.50 21.68
N ALA A 318 -30.57 22.15 22.47
CA ALA A 318 -30.55 20.88 23.16
C ALA A 318 -31.57 20.83 24.32
N PRO A 319 -32.50 19.86 24.34
CA PRO A 319 -33.04 19.40 25.62
C PRO A 319 -31.92 18.70 26.40
N HIS A 320 -31.88 18.93 27.71
CA HIS A 320 -30.78 18.52 28.60
C HIS A 320 -30.27 17.09 28.34
N SER A 321 -29.05 16.96 27.80
CA SER A 321 -28.35 15.69 27.65
C SER A 321 -26.90 15.82 28.11
N THR A 322 -26.42 14.78 28.79
CA THR A 322 -25.16 14.78 29.55
C THR A 322 -23.96 14.59 28.64
N GLU A 323 -22.91 15.39 28.80
CA GLU A 323 -21.65 15.27 28.06
C GLU A 323 -21.04 13.86 28.18
N ILE A 324 -20.88 13.17 27.05
CA ILE A 324 -20.28 11.83 26.99
C ILE A 324 -18.76 11.96 26.94
N GLY A 325 -18.14 12.12 28.11
CA GLY A 325 -16.68 12.15 28.24
C GLY A 325 -16.00 10.83 27.81
N ASN A 326 -14.94 10.95 27.00
CA ASN A 326 -13.96 9.91 26.67
C ASN A 326 -14.57 8.57 26.23
N SER A 327 -15.40 8.62 25.18
CA SER A 327 -15.94 7.45 24.49
C SER A 327 -14.84 6.54 23.91
N TRP A 328 -15.03 5.23 24.04
CA TRP A 328 -14.19 4.18 23.44
C TRP A 328 -14.85 3.52 22.22
N PHE A 329 -15.92 4.14 21.74
CA PHE A 329 -16.69 3.76 20.56
C PHE A 329 -16.84 5.00 19.67
N LYS A 330 -16.74 4.79 18.35
CA LYS A 330 -17.22 5.74 17.35
C LYS A 330 -18.29 5.01 16.55
N ILE A 331 -19.43 5.68 16.37
CA ILE A 331 -20.58 5.19 15.60
C ILE A 331 -20.48 5.87 14.26
N PHE A 332 -20.22 5.10 13.20
CA PHE A 332 -20.19 5.60 11.84
C PHE A 332 -21.62 5.73 11.33
N ASP A 333 -22.11 6.97 11.29
CA ASP A 333 -23.39 7.38 10.71
C ASP A 333 -23.09 8.00 9.34
N MET A 334 -23.30 7.21 8.28
CA MET A 334 -22.85 7.50 6.92
C MET A 334 -23.76 6.83 5.88
N SER A 335 -24.02 7.51 4.77
CA SER A 335 -24.60 6.92 3.56
C SER A 335 -23.57 6.06 2.82
N LEU A 336 -23.26 4.88 3.38
CA LEU A 336 -22.33 3.89 2.81
C LEU A 336 -22.88 3.20 1.54
N SER A 337 -23.93 3.70 0.90
CA SER A 337 -24.53 3.11 -0.31
C SER A 337 -23.56 3.03 -1.52
N GLN A 338 -22.47 3.80 -1.49
CA GLN A 338 -21.46 3.93 -2.54
C GLN A 338 -20.13 3.24 -2.22
N LEU A 339 -19.82 2.98 -0.94
CA LEU A 339 -18.60 2.27 -0.53
C LEU A 339 -18.82 0.76 -0.58
N GLU A 340 -18.16 0.08 -1.52
CA GLU A 340 -18.09 -1.39 -1.61
C GLU A 340 -17.22 -2.01 -0.50
N GLY A 341 -16.29 -1.25 0.11
CA GLY A 341 -15.44 -1.75 1.19
C GLY A 341 -14.77 -0.67 2.03
N LEU A 342 -14.78 -0.87 3.36
CA LEU A 342 -14.10 -0.01 4.33
C LEU A 342 -13.11 -0.84 5.17
N ILE A 343 -11.82 -0.75 4.82
CA ILE A 343 -10.74 -1.44 5.52
C ILE A 343 -10.16 -0.52 6.60
N LEU A 344 -10.33 -0.90 7.87
CA LEU A 344 -9.84 -0.16 9.03
C LEU A 344 -8.79 -1.01 9.77
N ASP A 345 -7.51 -0.62 9.72
CA ASP A 345 -6.43 -1.37 10.36
C ASP A 345 -5.64 -0.53 11.38
N ASN A 346 -5.15 -1.15 12.46
CA ASN A 346 -4.24 -0.54 13.44
C ASN A 346 -4.66 0.84 14.03
N ILE A 347 -5.95 1.20 13.97
CA ILE A 347 -6.49 2.50 14.40
C ILE A 347 -6.28 2.75 15.90
N LYS A 348 -5.93 4.00 16.22
CA LYS A 348 -5.60 4.45 17.59
C LYS A 348 -6.53 5.58 18.05
N SER A 349 -6.80 5.60 19.36
CA SER A 349 -7.41 6.73 20.07
C SER A 349 -6.42 7.20 21.13
N GLY A 350 -5.66 8.25 20.78
CA GLY A 350 -4.45 8.62 21.49
C GLY A 350 -3.44 7.46 21.50
N TYR A 351 -2.86 7.15 22.67
CA TYR A 351 -1.89 6.06 22.83
C TYR A 351 -2.51 4.65 22.87
N ASN A 352 -3.84 4.51 22.76
CA ASN A 352 -4.51 3.21 22.88
C ASN A 352 -5.05 2.75 21.53
N ILE A 353 -4.76 1.50 21.16
CA ILE A 353 -5.43 0.81 20.05
C ILE A 353 -6.93 0.76 20.37
N VAL A 354 -7.77 1.24 19.46
CA VAL A 354 -9.22 1.10 19.60
C VAL A 354 -9.59 -0.33 19.26
N LYS A 355 -10.26 -1.01 20.19
CA LYS A 355 -10.50 -2.46 20.12
C LYS A 355 -11.83 -2.85 19.49
N HIS A 356 -12.78 -1.92 19.41
CA HIS A 356 -14.14 -2.19 18.96
C HIS A 356 -14.65 -0.97 18.17
N TYR A 357 -15.33 -1.23 17.06
CA TYR A 357 -16.06 -0.23 16.27
C TYR A 357 -17.51 -0.67 16.16
N ILE A 358 -18.39 0.29 15.93
CA ILE A 358 -19.79 0.05 15.57
C ILE A 358 -20.00 0.84 14.29
N ILE A 359 -20.23 0.13 13.18
CA ILE A 359 -20.62 0.72 11.91
C ILE A 359 -22.14 0.61 11.86
N GLU A 360 -22.82 1.72 11.58
CA GLU A 360 -24.28 1.79 11.49
C GLU A 360 -24.64 2.22 10.07
N GLN A 361 -24.85 1.23 9.19
CA GLN A 361 -25.31 1.51 7.84
C GLN A 361 -26.80 1.83 7.88
N MET A 362 -27.19 2.99 7.33
CA MET A 362 -28.58 3.29 7.06
C MET A 362 -28.86 2.96 5.59
N GLU A 363 -29.92 2.19 5.34
CA GLU A 363 -30.46 2.01 4.00
C GLU A 363 -31.03 3.35 3.52
N ASP A 364 -30.75 3.73 2.27
CA ASP A 364 -31.25 4.97 1.68
C ASP A 364 -32.77 4.87 1.52
N PRO A 365 -33.57 5.72 2.23
CA PRO A 365 -35.02 5.63 2.19
C PRO A 365 -35.60 5.92 0.80
N ASP A 366 -34.90 6.69 -0.04
CA ASP A 366 -35.41 7.10 -1.34
C ASP A 366 -35.23 6.01 -2.42
N ALA A 367 -34.29 5.08 -2.23
CA ALA A 367 -33.93 4.05 -3.21
C ALA A 367 -34.96 2.92 -3.42
N SER A 368 -36.05 2.88 -2.62
CA SER A 368 -37.01 1.75 -2.60
C SER A 368 -38.47 2.12 -2.91
N SER A 369 -38.77 3.37 -3.25
CA SER A 369 -40.16 3.86 -3.37
C SER A 369 -40.81 3.69 -4.75
N SER A 370 -41.33 2.49 -5.04
CA SER A 370 -42.41 2.33 -6.04
C SER A 370 -43.69 1.69 -5.50
N ASP A 371 -43.66 1.03 -4.35
CA ASP A 371 -44.82 0.34 -3.77
C ASP A 371 -45.47 1.18 -2.66
N GLN A 372 -46.68 1.69 -2.93
CA GLN A 372 -47.38 2.71 -2.12
C GLN A 372 -48.06 2.19 -0.83
N ASN A 373 -47.47 1.21 -0.12
CA ASN A 373 -47.98 0.73 1.16
C ASN A 373 -47.09 1.24 2.31
N GLY A 374 -47.49 2.37 2.91
CA GLY A 374 -46.68 3.20 3.81
C GLY A 374 -46.37 2.66 5.22
N GLU A 375 -46.03 1.39 5.37
CA GLU A 375 -45.34 0.90 6.56
C GLU A 375 -43.82 1.01 6.35
N GLY A 376 -43.25 2.14 6.76
CA GLY A 376 -41.81 2.38 6.65
C GLY A 376 -41.00 1.31 7.39
N GLN A 377 -40.24 0.52 6.64
CA GLN A 377 -39.37 -0.50 7.24
C GLN A 377 -38.28 0.19 8.09
N PRO A 378 -38.01 -0.29 9.31
CA PRO A 378 -36.94 0.27 10.14
C PRO A 378 -35.59 -0.03 9.48
N ALA A 379 -34.74 1.00 9.37
CA ALA A 379 -33.41 0.89 8.77
C ALA A 379 -32.64 -0.34 9.29
N ARG A 380 -32.18 -1.21 8.37
CA ARG A 380 -31.44 -2.42 8.74
C ARG A 380 -30.06 -2.06 9.25
N THR A 381 -29.87 -2.20 10.55
CA THR A 381 -28.58 -1.98 11.23
C THR A 381 -27.85 -3.31 11.42
N SER A 382 -27.02 -3.70 10.46
CA SER A 382 -26.09 -4.81 10.62
C SER A 382 -24.94 -4.43 11.55
N TRP A 383 -24.58 -5.33 12.47
CA TRP A 383 -23.44 -5.17 13.37
C TRP A 383 -22.45 -6.29 13.09
N TYR A 384 -21.15 -6.04 13.24
CA TYR A 384 -20.12 -7.04 12.96
C TYR A 384 -19.18 -7.22 14.14
N HIS A 385 -18.90 -8.48 14.48
CA HIS A 385 -17.75 -8.84 15.30
C HIS A 385 -16.60 -9.13 14.36
N VAL A 386 -15.41 -8.71 14.75
CA VAL A 386 -14.20 -9.10 14.03
C VAL A 386 -13.12 -9.46 15.03
N CYS A 387 -12.25 -10.41 14.70
CA CYS A 387 -11.19 -10.88 15.58
C CYS A 387 -9.88 -10.99 14.79
N LEU A 388 -8.77 -10.52 15.35
CA LEU A 388 -7.45 -11.00 14.96
C LEU A 388 -7.26 -12.39 15.58
N ASP A 389 -7.35 -13.41 14.75
CA ASP A 389 -7.08 -14.80 15.10
C ASP A 389 -5.58 -15.08 14.95
N GLU A 390 -4.88 -15.19 16.07
CA GLU A 390 -3.47 -15.59 16.16
C GLU A 390 -3.31 -17.13 16.23
N THR A 391 -4.40 -17.91 16.21
CA THR A 391 -4.30 -19.37 16.27
C THR A 391 -3.60 -19.92 15.02
N ASN A 392 -2.93 -21.06 15.17
CA ASN A 392 -2.18 -21.73 14.08
C ASN A 392 -0.94 -20.98 13.56
N LYS A 393 -0.36 -20.04 14.33
CA LYS A 393 0.89 -19.30 13.97
C LYS A 393 0.81 -18.50 12.67
N ARG A 394 -0.41 -18.14 12.24
CA ARG A 394 -0.66 -17.23 11.13
C ARG A 394 -1.75 -16.28 11.57
N GLU A 395 -1.42 -14.99 11.63
CA GLU A 395 -2.40 -13.94 11.86
C GLU A 395 -3.47 -13.98 10.76
N ARG A 396 -4.74 -14.02 11.16
CA ARG A 396 -5.90 -13.95 10.28
C ARG A 396 -6.90 -12.95 10.84
N HIS A 397 -7.54 -12.19 9.96
CA HIS A 397 -8.68 -11.35 10.34
C HIS A 397 -9.95 -12.17 10.08
N LEU A 398 -10.76 -12.39 11.13
CA LEU A 398 -12.03 -13.14 11.05
C LEU A 398 -13.19 -12.21 11.37
N ALA A 399 -14.07 -11.95 10.41
CA ALA A 399 -15.29 -11.15 10.59
C ALA A 399 -16.55 -12.05 10.56
N TRP A 400 -17.57 -11.69 11.34
CA TRP A 400 -18.92 -12.25 11.20
C TRP A 400 -19.98 -11.24 11.63
N GLU A 401 -21.14 -11.29 10.96
CA GLU A 401 -22.32 -10.51 11.34
C GLU A 401 -22.84 -10.98 12.70
N LEU A 402 -23.18 -10.03 13.56
CA LEU A 402 -23.76 -10.27 14.87
C LEU A 402 -25.27 -10.39 14.76
N GLY A 403 -25.81 -11.50 15.26
CA GLY A 403 -27.25 -11.64 15.42
C GLY A 403 -27.79 -10.63 16.44
N LYS A 404 -29.09 -10.35 16.38
CA LYS A 404 -29.79 -9.44 17.32
C LYS A 404 -29.43 -9.68 18.80
N HIS A 405 -29.29 -10.95 19.20
CA HIS A 405 -28.91 -11.31 20.57
C HIS A 405 -27.47 -10.92 20.92
N ASP A 406 -26.52 -11.07 20.00
CA ASP A 406 -25.12 -10.66 20.21
C ASP A 406 -24.99 -9.14 20.26
N ILE A 407 -25.81 -8.42 19.49
CA ILE A 407 -25.96 -6.95 19.55
C ILE A 407 -26.46 -6.53 20.93
N GLU A 408 -27.55 -7.13 21.41
CA GLU A 408 -28.11 -6.84 22.75
C GLU A 408 -27.13 -7.20 23.87
N PHE A 409 -26.43 -8.33 23.76
CA PHE A 409 -25.37 -8.73 24.68
C PHE A 409 -24.22 -7.72 24.69
N SER A 410 -23.75 -7.28 23.52
CA SER A 410 -22.66 -6.32 23.38
C SER A 410 -23.03 -4.96 23.98
N LYS A 411 -24.25 -4.46 23.68
CA LYS A 411 -24.82 -3.24 24.28
C LYS A 411 -24.88 -3.35 25.81
N ARG A 412 -25.37 -4.47 26.35
CA ARG A 412 -25.48 -4.72 27.80
C ARG A 412 -24.12 -4.82 28.48
N TYR A 413 -23.20 -5.62 27.93
CA TYR A 413 -21.84 -5.79 28.41
C TYR A 413 -21.09 -4.46 28.46
N TYR A 414 -21.24 -3.63 27.43
CA TYR A 414 -20.64 -2.30 27.39
C TYR A 414 -21.23 -1.35 28.45
N GLY A 415 -22.55 -1.38 28.66
CA GLY A 415 -23.21 -0.68 29.77
C GLY A 415 -22.66 -1.09 31.13
N ASP A 416 -22.47 -2.40 31.36
CA ASP A 416 -21.85 -2.92 32.59
C ASP A 416 -20.37 -2.52 32.72
N PHE A 417 -19.60 -2.53 31.63
CA PHE A 417 -18.22 -2.08 31.63
C PHE A 417 -18.09 -0.59 32.01
N LYS A 418 -18.92 0.29 31.42
CA LYS A 418 -19.02 1.70 31.82
C LYS A 418 -19.34 1.84 33.32
N ARG A 419 -20.34 1.10 33.83
CA ARG A 419 -20.72 1.11 35.25
C ARG A 419 -19.59 0.67 36.18
N ARG A 420 -18.88 -0.41 35.83
CA ARG A 420 -17.72 -0.92 36.61
C ARG A 420 -16.58 0.10 36.62
N ARG A 421 -16.20 0.63 35.46
CA ARG A 421 -15.09 1.59 35.33
C ARG A 421 -15.33 2.90 36.09
N LEU A 422 -16.58 3.38 36.15
CA LEU A 422 -16.94 4.55 36.97
C LEU A 422 -16.78 4.27 38.47
N ARG A 423 -17.14 3.07 38.94
CA ARG A 423 -16.90 2.64 40.33
C ARG A 423 -15.41 2.43 40.64
N GLU A 424 -14.65 1.90 39.68
CA GLU A 424 -13.19 1.70 39.80
C GLU A 424 -12.41 3.01 39.82
N LYS A 425 -12.81 4.03 39.04
CA LYS A 425 -12.25 5.39 39.16
C LYS A 425 -12.43 6.01 40.55
N GLY A 426 -13.39 5.53 41.35
CA GLY A 426 -13.55 5.93 42.75
C GLY A 426 -12.52 5.30 43.70
N ARG A 427 -11.82 4.23 43.30
CA ARG A 427 -10.80 3.55 44.10
C ARG A 427 -9.41 4.13 43.82
N LYS A 428 -9.03 5.14 44.61
CA LYS A 428 -7.69 5.77 44.59
C LYS A 428 -6.54 4.76 44.72
N ASP A 429 -6.81 3.65 45.41
CA ASP A 429 -5.93 2.49 45.62
C ASP A 429 -5.47 1.83 44.30
N LEU A 430 -6.25 1.94 43.22
CA LEU A 430 -5.92 1.36 41.92
C LEU A 430 -5.00 2.28 41.09
N GLU A 431 -5.12 3.61 41.22
CA GLU A 431 -4.28 4.56 40.48
C GLU A 431 -2.80 4.49 40.91
N ARG A 432 -2.54 4.12 42.16
CA ARG A 432 -1.18 3.86 42.67
C ARG A 432 -0.54 2.65 41.97
N ASN A 433 -1.30 1.55 41.87
CA ASN A 433 -0.87 0.33 41.18
C ASN A 433 -0.70 0.53 39.66
N ILE A 434 -1.56 1.33 39.00
CA ILE A 434 -1.45 1.56 37.55
C ILE A 434 -0.16 2.34 37.20
N LYS A 435 0.26 3.30 38.04
CA LYS A 435 1.55 3.98 37.86
C LYS A 435 2.74 3.03 38.02
N GLU A 436 2.72 2.13 39.01
CA GLU A 436 3.77 1.12 39.19
C GLU A 436 3.79 0.07 38.06
N LEU A 437 2.62 -0.36 37.58
CA LEU A 437 2.48 -1.30 36.47
C LEU A 437 2.94 -0.72 35.12
N HIS A 438 2.71 0.57 34.86
CA HIS A 438 3.21 1.21 33.63
C HIS A 438 4.74 1.24 33.58
N THR A 439 5.41 1.51 34.69
CA THR A 439 6.88 1.45 34.79
C THR A 439 7.41 0.02 34.59
N LYS A 440 6.66 -1.00 35.03
CA LYS A 440 7.06 -2.41 34.94
C LYS A 440 6.80 -3.06 33.58
N LYS A 441 5.75 -2.63 32.85
CA LYS A 441 5.33 -3.26 31.57
C LYS A 441 6.13 -2.88 30.32
N ILE A 442 7.19 -2.07 30.45
CA ILE A 442 8.10 -1.75 29.34
C ILE A 442 9.02 -2.95 28.99
N LEU A 443 9.10 -3.99 29.84
CA LEU A 443 10.10 -5.07 29.72
C LEU A 443 9.59 -6.49 29.38
N GLU A 444 8.27 -6.75 29.31
CA GLU A 444 7.77 -8.11 29.03
C GLU A 444 6.69 -8.16 27.92
N LYS A 445 6.99 -8.88 26.83
CA LYS A 445 6.02 -9.29 25.80
C LYS A 445 5.21 -10.49 26.31
N GLY A 446 3.91 -10.53 26.01
CA GLY A 446 3.06 -11.69 26.28
C GLY A 446 1.70 -11.30 26.89
N SER A 447 0.81 -10.74 26.08
CA SER A 447 -0.61 -10.62 26.43
C SER A 447 -1.40 -10.57 25.14
N SER A 448 -2.03 -11.70 24.79
CA SER A 448 -2.96 -11.83 23.66
C SER A 448 -4.08 -10.78 23.79
N LYS A 449 -4.36 -10.07 22.69
CA LYS A 449 -5.28 -8.94 22.66
C LYS A 449 -6.24 -9.06 21.49
N TRP A 450 -7.50 -9.29 21.84
CA TRP A 450 -8.67 -9.27 20.96
C TRP A 450 -8.81 -7.89 20.26
N CYS A 451 -9.05 -7.90 18.95
CA CYS A 451 -9.05 -6.74 18.03
C CYS A 451 -10.09 -6.94 16.90
N PHE A 452 -10.83 -5.89 16.51
CA PHE A 452 -11.99 -5.98 15.60
C PHE A 452 -11.93 -4.97 14.42
N ALA A 453 -11.85 -5.40 13.13
CA ALA A 453 -12.29 -4.73 11.86
C ALA A 453 -11.88 -5.57 10.59
N THR A 454 -12.57 -5.70 9.43
CA THR A 454 -13.96 -5.42 8.91
C THR A 454 -14.12 -6.17 7.54
N LEU A 455 -15.32 -6.69 7.13
CA LEU A 455 -15.79 -6.78 5.70
C LEU A 455 -17.22 -7.39 5.54
N ILE A 456 -18.06 -6.81 4.66
CA ILE A 456 -18.18 -7.26 3.25
C ILE A 456 -17.68 -6.10 2.38
#